data_AF-A0A6D2J292-F1
#
_entry.id   AF-A0A6D2J292-F1
#
_cell.length_a   1.000
_cell.length_b   1.000
_cell.length_c   1.000
_cell.angle_alpha   90.00
_cell.angle_beta   90.00
_cell.angle_gamma   90.00
#
_symmetry.space_group_name_H-M   'P 1'
#
loop_
_entity.id
_entity.type
_entity.pdbx_description
1 polymer ?
#
loop_
_entity_poly.entity_id
_entity_poly.type
_entity_poly.pdbx_seq_one_letter_code
_entity_poly.pdbx_strand_id
1 'polypeptide(L)'
;MSWLRTAVNKAVEVGNRKNITRTVRNYADSVVQQAGQAVAEGAKLLQDRIGAGAFKSVNQTIQRLEEAAVSYRGHERALLITRWLSVLKEIDKATQSDKQMTSEELLASNEAKRREWVLYYDPDIGGEPLNFRDVFLQSQALEGIVLSMIIEPPHDDEITLLLEMFGLCLNGAKEVHDAIVSSMQDLATVFSSYKDEVLELGAEIAQLEKQRDELEAELKKVNISLAAAQARFRNATEERDQFGEANNQIIAHLKTKEDDLSKSVVACKKEAEVIKTWINFLEDTWLLRCSYTETKDKQTLSEMPPSADQGDNQVSDPRKSLEMEYLDYETKIITTFSIVDNMKEHFQALQSKLEKKDDRRVKELFDDMEKMRQQFESIARPTLEIETPSPKSSASTPKSPSPSTSMDAPVESTTPTQKPELSNPPKAPLTAAGSSQEFNPEAELAELESEFGKVARDYSADEVDGWEFDELEKELQ
;
A
#
# COMPACT_ATOMS: atom_id res chain seq x y z
N MET A 1 23.82 -54.06 24.93
CA MET A 1 23.71 -55.25 24.06
C MET A 1 23.66 -54.78 22.62
N SER A 2 24.59 -55.23 21.78
CA SER A 2 24.71 -54.81 20.37
C SER A 2 23.52 -55.29 19.52
N TRP A 3 22.97 -54.40 18.69
CA TRP A 3 21.92 -54.76 17.72
C TRP A 3 22.46 -55.69 16.63
N LEU A 4 23.73 -55.52 16.25
CA LEU A 4 24.40 -56.32 15.23
C LEU A 4 24.58 -57.78 15.68
N ARG A 5 24.95 -58.02 16.95
CA ARG A 5 24.92 -59.38 17.53
C ARG A 5 23.52 -60.02 17.51
N THR A 6 22.48 -59.21 17.68
CA THR A 6 21.08 -59.66 17.64
C THR A 6 20.63 -59.97 16.21
N ALA A 7 21.09 -59.19 15.22
CA ALA A 7 20.85 -59.43 13.79
C ALA A 7 21.55 -60.70 13.29
N VAL A 8 22.82 -60.92 13.68
CA VAL A 8 23.58 -62.17 13.37
C VAL A 8 22.84 -63.40 13.91
N ASN A 9 22.39 -63.36 15.18
CA ASN A 9 21.63 -64.46 15.77
C ASN A 9 20.33 -64.76 15.01
N LYS A 10 19.56 -63.72 14.64
CA LYS A 10 18.33 -63.89 13.83
C LYS A 10 18.61 -64.40 12.42
N ALA A 11 19.67 -63.95 11.76
CA ALA A 11 20.06 -64.45 10.43
C ALA A 11 20.38 -65.96 10.46
N VAL A 12 21.04 -66.42 11.54
CA VAL A 12 21.32 -67.84 11.77
C VAL A 12 20.04 -68.66 12.06
N GLU A 13 19.01 -68.08 12.68
CA GLU A 13 17.72 -68.74 12.91
C GLU A 13 16.87 -68.88 11.62
N VAL A 14 16.91 -67.90 10.72
CA VAL A 14 16.15 -67.92 9.46
C VAL A 14 16.77 -68.88 8.42
N GLY A 15 18.08 -69.15 8.52
CA GLY A 15 18.83 -70.09 7.67
C GLY A 15 18.50 -71.57 7.92
N ASN A 16 17.31 -72.04 7.52
CA ASN A 16 16.78 -73.39 7.76
C ASN A 16 17.52 -74.53 7.01
N ARG A 17 18.78 -74.80 7.38
CA ARG A 17 19.51 -76.05 7.05
C ARG A 17 19.76 -76.87 8.32
N LYS A 18 18.97 -77.93 8.48
CA LYS A 18 18.68 -78.67 9.73
C LYS A 18 19.85 -79.41 10.43
N ASN A 19 21.10 -79.17 10.03
CA ASN A 19 22.28 -79.91 10.50
C ASN A 19 23.21 -79.10 11.41
N ILE A 20 23.14 -77.77 11.40
CA ILE A 20 24.00 -76.89 12.22
C ILE A 20 23.49 -76.76 13.67
N THR A 21 22.16 -76.89 13.84
CA THR A 21 21.42 -76.49 15.04
C THR A 21 21.65 -77.36 16.29
N ARG A 22 22.40 -78.47 16.21
CA ARG A 22 22.63 -79.38 17.35
C ARG A 22 24.05 -79.32 17.93
N THR A 23 25.06 -79.16 17.07
CA THR A 23 26.46 -79.12 17.51
C THR A 23 26.84 -77.78 18.15
N VAL A 24 26.28 -76.67 17.65
CA VAL A 24 26.57 -75.33 18.20
C VAL A 24 25.84 -75.08 19.54
N ARG A 25 24.61 -75.59 19.71
CA ARG A 25 23.84 -75.43 20.96
C ARG A 25 24.54 -76.10 22.15
N ASN A 26 25.12 -77.29 21.95
CA ASN A 26 25.81 -78.01 23.03
C ASN A 26 27.14 -77.33 23.44
N TYR A 27 27.76 -76.53 22.58
CA TYR A 27 28.94 -75.74 22.95
C TYR A 27 28.57 -74.44 23.69
N ALA A 28 27.44 -73.82 23.34
CA ALA A 28 26.93 -72.62 24.00
C ALA A 28 26.53 -72.85 25.47
N ASP A 29 25.87 -73.97 25.79
CA ASP A 29 25.53 -74.31 27.19
C ASP A 29 26.76 -74.76 28.00
N SER A 30 27.73 -75.43 27.38
CA SER A 30 28.92 -75.96 28.06
C SER A 30 29.83 -74.84 28.64
N VAL A 31 29.84 -73.66 28.01
CA VAL A 31 30.63 -72.51 28.47
C VAL A 31 29.95 -71.74 29.62
N VAL A 32 28.68 -72.01 29.93
CA VAL A 32 27.92 -71.35 31.01
C VAL A 32 27.96 -72.12 32.34
N GLN A 33 28.38 -73.39 32.36
CA GLN A 33 28.45 -74.22 33.59
C GLN A 33 29.83 -74.78 33.96
N GLN A 34 30.93 -74.28 33.39
CA GLN A 34 32.28 -74.73 33.76
C GLN A 34 33.24 -73.61 34.21
N ALA A 35 32.72 -72.72 35.06
CA ALA A 35 33.50 -71.73 35.83
C ALA A 35 33.05 -71.60 37.30
N GLY A 36 32.42 -72.66 37.85
CA GLY A 36 32.11 -72.78 39.26
C GLY A 36 33.02 -73.80 39.94
N GLN A 37 33.68 -73.40 41.03
CA GLN A 37 34.53 -74.23 41.91
C GLN A 37 35.91 -74.68 41.36
N ALA A 38 36.88 -73.75 41.42
CA ALA A 38 38.23 -74.08 41.86
C ALA A 38 38.93 -72.85 42.49
N VAL A 39 39.43 -73.01 43.72
CA VAL A 39 40.36 -72.10 44.44
C VAL A 39 39.91 -70.63 44.58
N ALA A 40 39.09 -70.38 45.60
CA ALA A 40 39.38 -69.22 46.46
C ALA A 40 40.74 -69.45 47.17
N GLU A 41 41.40 -68.37 47.63
CA GLU A 41 42.69 -68.37 48.36
C GLU A 41 44.01 -68.38 47.54
N GLY A 42 44.03 -67.82 46.32
CA GLY A 42 45.28 -67.58 45.57
C GLY A 42 45.76 -66.11 45.51
N ALA A 43 44.87 -65.18 45.16
CA ALA A 43 45.24 -63.88 44.58
C ALA A 43 45.39 -62.70 45.56
N LYS A 44 45.91 -62.92 46.77
CA LYS A 44 46.25 -61.83 47.73
C LYS A 44 47.75 -61.55 47.89
N LEU A 45 48.61 -62.18 47.09
CA LEU A 45 50.06 -62.23 47.34
C LEU A 45 50.97 -61.86 46.15
N LEU A 46 50.45 -61.12 45.16
CA LEU A 46 51.25 -60.61 44.02
C LEU A 46 50.97 -59.14 43.67
N GLN A 47 50.46 -58.33 44.61
CA GLN A 47 50.09 -56.94 44.33
C GLN A 47 51.21 -55.90 44.54
N ASP A 48 52.39 -56.32 45.03
CA ASP A 48 53.39 -55.38 45.58
C ASP A 48 54.75 -55.42 44.87
N ARG A 49 54.88 -56.12 43.72
CA ARG A 49 56.18 -56.26 43.04
C ARG A 49 56.15 -56.72 41.57
N ILE A 50 55.69 -55.87 40.65
CA ILE A 50 56.14 -55.82 39.23
C ILE A 50 55.88 -54.40 38.71
N GLY A 51 56.81 -53.87 37.89
CA GLY A 51 56.89 -52.44 37.55
C GLY A 51 55.76 -51.93 36.64
N ALA A 52 55.54 -50.61 36.69
CA ALA A 52 54.49 -49.91 35.96
C ALA A 52 54.66 -49.96 34.43
N GLY A 53 53.94 -50.87 33.78
CA GLY A 53 53.37 -50.62 32.46
C GLY A 53 52.01 -49.97 32.66
N ALA A 54 51.82 -48.72 32.21
CA ALA A 54 50.56 -48.02 32.38
C ALA A 54 49.49 -48.61 31.45
N PHE A 55 48.58 -49.42 32.00
CA PHE A 55 47.40 -49.91 31.29
C PHE A 55 46.58 -48.73 30.74
N LYS A 56 46.01 -48.89 29.54
CA LYS A 56 45.12 -47.89 28.96
C LYS A 56 43.70 -48.09 29.51
N SER A 57 43.01 -46.99 29.80
CA SER A 57 41.61 -47.05 30.22
C SER A 57 40.73 -47.68 29.13
N VAL A 58 39.85 -48.61 29.53
CA VAL A 58 38.89 -49.27 28.63
C VAL A 58 37.86 -48.24 28.18
N ASN A 59 37.22 -47.56 29.13
CA ASN A 59 36.14 -46.59 28.86
C ASN A 59 36.60 -45.44 27.94
N GLN A 60 37.76 -44.83 28.20
CA GLN A 60 38.29 -43.78 27.32
C GLN A 60 38.70 -44.29 25.92
N THR A 61 38.92 -45.59 25.77
CA THR A 61 39.24 -46.17 24.46
C THR A 61 37.97 -46.48 23.69
N ILE A 62 36.95 -47.03 24.35
CA ILE A 62 35.60 -47.22 23.79
C ILE A 62 35.07 -45.90 23.23
N GLN A 63 35.07 -44.84 24.04
CA GLN A 63 34.59 -43.51 23.61
C GLN A 63 35.32 -43.02 22.35
N ARG A 64 36.67 -43.08 22.33
CA ARG A 64 37.46 -42.65 21.17
C ARG A 64 37.21 -43.49 19.92
N LEU A 65 36.91 -44.78 20.07
CA LEU A 65 36.56 -45.67 18.95
C LEU A 65 35.18 -45.32 18.40
N GLU A 66 34.19 -45.08 19.26
CA GLU A 66 32.83 -44.70 18.87
C GLU A 66 32.80 -43.31 18.21
N GLU A 67 33.49 -42.32 18.77
CA GLU A 67 33.65 -40.98 18.20
C GLU A 67 34.32 -41.05 16.82
N ALA A 68 35.41 -41.80 16.67
CA ALA A 68 36.10 -41.96 15.39
C ALA A 68 35.21 -42.65 14.34
N ALA A 69 34.51 -43.72 14.71
CA ALA A 69 33.63 -44.48 13.82
C ALA A 69 32.53 -43.61 13.19
N VAL A 70 32.02 -42.62 13.94
CA VAL A 70 30.95 -41.70 13.48
C VAL A 70 31.50 -40.40 12.88
N SER A 71 32.78 -40.07 13.08
CA SER A 71 33.39 -38.82 12.56
C SER A 71 33.95 -38.93 11.13
N TYR A 72 34.63 -40.04 10.79
CA TYR A 72 35.32 -40.17 9.51
C TYR A 72 34.40 -40.60 8.35
N ARG A 73 34.69 -40.16 7.13
CA ARG A 73 33.94 -40.50 5.90
C ARG A 73 34.87 -40.89 4.75
N GLY A 74 34.33 -41.60 3.76
CA GLY A 74 35.02 -42.04 2.54
C GLY A 74 36.46 -42.53 2.79
N HIS A 75 37.43 -41.91 2.11
CA HIS A 75 38.83 -42.31 2.21
C HIS A 75 39.41 -42.26 3.65
N GLU A 76 39.02 -41.31 4.49
CA GLU A 76 39.50 -41.24 5.87
C GLU A 76 38.95 -42.40 6.72
N ARG A 77 37.70 -42.82 6.44
CA ARG A 77 37.07 -44.00 7.05
C ARG A 77 37.74 -45.29 6.56
N ALA A 78 38.11 -45.39 5.28
CA ALA A 78 38.91 -46.49 4.75
C ALA A 78 40.27 -46.62 5.47
N LEU A 79 40.97 -45.50 5.69
CA LEU A 79 42.24 -45.47 6.45
C LEU A 79 42.05 -45.86 7.92
N LEU A 80 40.98 -45.40 8.57
CA LEU A 80 40.62 -45.79 9.94
C LEU A 80 40.41 -47.30 10.06
N ILE A 81 39.58 -47.87 9.18
CA ILE A 81 39.28 -49.31 9.15
C ILE A 81 40.57 -50.10 8.88
N THR A 82 41.39 -49.67 7.93
CA THR A 82 42.70 -50.29 7.64
C THR A 82 43.61 -50.32 8.87
N ARG A 83 43.65 -49.23 9.65
CA ARG A 83 44.43 -49.16 10.90
C ARG A 83 43.90 -50.12 11.96
N TRP A 84 42.58 -50.21 12.15
CA TRP A 84 41.97 -51.11 13.12
C TRP A 84 42.13 -52.58 12.70
N LEU A 85 41.96 -52.88 11.40
CA LEU A 85 42.22 -54.19 10.80
C LEU A 85 43.65 -54.67 11.05
N SER A 86 44.66 -53.81 10.95
CA SER A 86 46.06 -54.21 11.23
C SER A 86 46.21 -54.77 12.65
N VAL A 87 45.68 -54.07 13.65
CA VAL A 87 45.74 -54.50 15.06
C VAL A 87 44.91 -55.76 15.30
N LEU A 88 43.74 -55.87 14.67
CA LEU A 88 42.88 -57.07 14.76
C LEU A 88 43.55 -58.32 14.14
N LYS A 89 44.24 -58.17 13.00
CA LYS A 89 44.99 -59.26 12.34
C LYS A 89 46.17 -59.75 13.18
N GLU A 90 46.90 -58.84 13.82
CA GLU A 90 48.02 -59.18 14.72
C GLU A 90 47.53 -60.02 15.90
N ILE A 91 46.42 -59.63 16.53
CA ILE A 91 45.79 -60.37 17.64
C ILE A 91 45.26 -61.72 17.16
N ASP A 92 44.55 -61.78 16.03
CA ASP A 92 43.98 -63.04 15.55
C ASP A 92 45.07 -64.07 15.19
N LYS A 93 46.10 -63.65 14.45
CA LYS A 93 47.27 -64.50 14.13
C LYS A 93 47.91 -65.10 15.38
N ALA A 94 48.03 -64.34 16.45
CA ALA A 94 48.65 -64.82 17.67
C ALA A 94 47.73 -65.73 18.50
N THR A 95 46.42 -65.48 18.54
CA THR A 95 45.44 -66.43 19.13
C THR A 95 45.31 -67.75 18.35
N GLN A 96 45.70 -67.77 17.06
CA GLN A 96 45.88 -69.02 16.31
C GLN A 96 47.18 -69.74 16.70
N SER A 97 48.29 -69.01 16.88
CA SER A 97 49.59 -69.59 17.29
C SER A 97 49.52 -70.36 18.63
N ASP A 98 48.75 -69.88 19.60
CA ASP A 98 48.66 -70.50 20.92
C ASP A 98 47.88 -71.84 20.91
N LYS A 99 47.09 -72.12 19.86
CA LYS A 99 46.33 -73.38 19.71
C LYS A 99 47.17 -74.55 19.17
N GLN A 100 48.43 -74.31 18.82
CA GLN A 100 49.25 -75.25 18.06
C GLN A 100 50.54 -75.69 18.77
N MET A 101 50.76 -75.24 20.01
CA MET A 101 52.01 -75.43 20.76
C MET A 101 51.82 -76.28 22.03
N THR A 102 52.78 -77.14 22.34
CA THR A 102 52.69 -78.11 23.45
C THR A 102 52.83 -77.46 24.83
N SER A 103 52.16 -78.07 25.82
CA SER A 103 51.74 -77.42 27.09
C SER A 103 52.83 -76.87 28.02
N GLU A 104 54.12 -77.15 27.78
CA GLU A 104 55.23 -76.74 28.67
C GLU A 104 55.99 -75.49 28.19
N GLU A 105 56.03 -75.21 26.87
CA GLU A 105 56.62 -73.96 26.35
C GLU A 105 55.66 -72.75 26.46
N LEU A 106 54.36 -73.02 26.66
CA LEU A 106 53.30 -72.03 26.69
C LEU A 106 53.49 -70.97 27.79
N LEU A 107 53.98 -71.37 28.97
CA LEU A 107 54.02 -70.50 30.15
C LEU A 107 55.08 -69.39 30.03
N ALA A 108 56.28 -69.73 29.53
CA ALA A 108 57.35 -68.75 29.32
C ALA A 108 57.10 -67.86 28.09
N SER A 109 56.49 -68.42 27.02
CA SER A 109 56.15 -67.64 25.83
C SER A 109 55.01 -66.65 26.09
N ASN A 110 53.98 -67.06 26.86
CA ASN A 110 52.79 -66.23 27.04
C ASN A 110 53.00 -65.05 27.98
N GLU A 111 53.90 -65.13 28.97
CA GLU A 111 54.26 -63.95 29.75
C GLU A 111 55.06 -62.91 28.93
N ALA A 112 55.82 -63.34 27.92
CA ALA A 112 56.55 -62.43 27.03
C ALA A 112 55.61 -61.81 25.98
N LYS A 113 54.80 -62.62 25.31
CA LYS A 113 53.81 -62.16 24.30
C LYS A 113 52.73 -61.26 24.91
N ARG A 114 52.18 -61.59 26.09
CA ARG A 114 51.22 -60.69 26.78
C ARG A 114 51.82 -59.32 27.11
N ARG A 115 53.14 -59.23 27.32
CA ARG A 115 53.82 -57.95 27.61
C ARG A 115 54.09 -57.09 26.37
N GLU A 116 53.91 -57.63 25.16
CA GLU A 116 54.14 -56.90 23.90
C GLU A 116 52.88 -56.17 23.39
N TRP A 117 51.68 -56.61 23.81
CA TRP A 117 50.42 -55.99 23.36
C TRP A 117 49.87 -54.97 24.35
N VAL A 118 49.19 -53.96 23.79
CA VAL A 118 48.49 -52.93 24.55
C VAL A 118 47.31 -53.56 25.29
N LEU A 119 47.50 -53.82 26.58
CA LEU A 119 46.45 -54.23 27.49
C LEU A 119 45.65 -53.03 28.02
N TYR A 120 44.35 -53.25 28.12
CA TYR A 120 43.38 -52.28 28.61
C TYR A 120 42.80 -52.74 29.94
N TYR A 121 42.73 -51.84 30.91
CA TYR A 121 42.23 -52.13 32.25
C TYR A 121 41.73 -50.85 32.91
N ASP A 122 40.52 -50.90 33.49
CA ASP A 122 40.00 -49.88 34.41
C ASP A 122 39.82 -50.53 35.79
N PRO A 123 40.40 -49.98 36.87
CA PRO A 123 40.32 -50.57 38.22
C PRO A 123 38.90 -50.82 38.73
N ASP A 124 37.95 -49.99 38.31
CA ASP A 124 36.56 -50.01 38.77
C ASP A 124 35.71 -51.13 38.12
N ILE A 125 36.19 -51.72 37.02
CA ILE A 125 35.44 -52.74 36.27
C ILE A 125 35.67 -54.15 36.83
N GLY A 126 36.86 -54.43 37.36
CA GLY A 126 37.23 -55.71 37.98
C GLY A 126 37.27 -56.89 37.00
N GLY A 127 38.46 -57.30 36.57
CA GLY A 127 38.61 -58.43 35.64
C GLY A 127 40.06 -58.68 35.20
N GLU A 128 40.24 -59.55 34.21
CA GLU A 128 41.54 -59.75 33.56
C GLU A 128 41.85 -58.65 32.52
N PRO A 129 43.14 -58.36 32.29
CA PRO A 129 43.68 -57.69 31.12
C PRO A 129 42.90 -57.81 29.80
N LEU A 130 42.12 -56.82 29.36
CA LEU A 130 41.45 -56.87 28.05
C LEU A 130 42.43 -56.56 26.92
N ASN A 131 42.28 -57.26 25.80
CA ASN A 131 43.01 -56.94 24.56
C ASN A 131 42.20 -55.97 23.66
N PHE A 132 42.82 -55.42 22.61
CA PHE A 132 42.14 -54.46 21.72
C PHE A 132 40.88 -55.04 21.04
N ARG A 133 40.86 -56.32 20.66
CA ARG A 133 39.68 -56.97 20.05
C ARG A 133 38.52 -57.01 21.04
N ASP A 134 38.78 -57.28 22.32
CA ASP A 134 37.74 -57.31 23.36
C ASP A 134 37.12 -55.91 23.56
N VAL A 135 37.97 -54.88 23.71
CA VAL A 135 37.55 -53.47 23.86
C VAL A 135 36.81 -52.99 22.61
N PHE A 136 37.28 -53.34 21.42
CA PHE A 136 36.63 -53.01 20.16
C PHE A 136 35.24 -53.66 20.04
N LEU A 137 35.11 -54.93 20.42
CA LEU A 137 33.83 -55.68 20.41
C LEU A 137 32.88 -55.34 21.56
N GLN A 138 33.36 -54.59 22.57
CA GLN A 138 32.56 -54.00 23.63
C GLN A 138 32.03 -52.60 23.23
N SER A 139 32.80 -51.86 22.43
CA SER A 139 32.39 -50.57 21.84
C SER A 139 31.32 -50.73 20.75
N GLN A 140 30.60 -49.65 20.45
CA GLN A 140 29.70 -49.51 19.29
C GLN A 140 30.43 -49.05 18.02
N ALA A 141 31.76 -49.14 17.94
CA ALA A 141 32.52 -48.60 16.81
C ALA A 141 32.26 -49.34 15.49
N LEU A 142 31.96 -50.64 15.55
CA LEU A 142 31.61 -51.42 14.36
C LEU A 142 30.23 -51.02 13.82
N GLU A 143 29.26 -50.82 14.72
CA GLU A 143 27.94 -50.27 14.42
C GLU A 143 28.03 -48.84 13.89
N GLY A 144 28.89 -47.99 14.47
CA GLY A 144 29.12 -46.62 14.03
C GLY A 144 29.66 -46.53 12.61
N ILE A 145 30.59 -47.42 12.24
CA ILE A 145 31.07 -47.53 10.86
C ILE A 145 29.93 -47.92 9.92
N VAL A 146 29.19 -48.98 10.23
CA VAL A 146 28.04 -49.45 9.42
C VAL A 146 27.00 -48.34 9.24
N LEU A 147 26.64 -47.63 10.31
CA LEU A 147 25.73 -46.49 10.24
C LEU A 147 26.29 -45.35 9.39
N SER A 148 27.57 -45.04 9.50
CA SER A 148 28.20 -44.02 8.66
C SER A 148 28.18 -44.38 7.16
N MET A 149 28.24 -45.68 6.82
CA MET A 149 28.16 -46.19 5.45
C MET A 149 26.72 -46.22 4.92
N ILE A 150 25.72 -46.33 5.80
CA ILE A 150 24.30 -46.17 5.43
C ILE A 150 23.96 -44.69 5.18
N ILE A 151 24.53 -43.78 5.98
CA ILE A 151 24.32 -42.32 5.84
C ILE A 151 25.08 -41.75 4.63
N GLU A 152 26.27 -42.27 4.34
CA GLU A 152 27.10 -41.89 3.19
C GLU A 152 27.63 -43.16 2.50
N PRO A 153 27.12 -43.50 1.30
CA PRO A 153 27.39 -44.77 0.63
C PRO A 153 28.88 -45.15 0.59
N PRO A 154 29.23 -46.42 0.88
CA PRO A 154 30.62 -46.85 0.94
C PRO A 154 31.20 -47.05 -0.47
N HIS A 155 32.49 -46.78 -0.59
CA HIS A 155 33.26 -47.11 -1.79
C HIS A 155 33.63 -48.62 -1.82
N ASP A 156 34.01 -49.15 -2.99
CA ASP A 156 34.33 -50.58 -3.18
C ASP A 156 35.48 -51.09 -2.29
N ASP A 157 36.45 -50.24 -1.98
CA ASP A 157 37.54 -50.53 -1.04
C ASP A 157 37.03 -50.57 0.40
N GLU A 158 36.17 -49.63 0.80
CA GLU A 158 35.52 -49.61 2.11
C GLU A 158 34.68 -50.87 2.38
N ILE A 159 33.93 -51.33 1.37
CA ILE A 159 33.15 -52.59 1.40
C ILE A 159 34.07 -53.79 1.64
N THR A 160 35.20 -53.86 0.93
CA THR A 160 36.17 -54.94 1.04
C THR A 160 36.81 -54.97 2.43
N LEU A 161 37.16 -53.80 2.97
CA LEU A 161 37.71 -53.64 4.32
C LEU A 161 36.68 -54.01 5.40
N LEU A 162 35.40 -53.65 5.23
CA LEU A 162 34.33 -54.01 6.16
C LEU A 162 34.10 -55.53 6.21
N LEU A 163 34.10 -56.22 5.06
CA LEU A 163 33.97 -57.68 4.99
C LEU A 163 35.12 -58.40 5.72
N GLU A 164 36.36 -57.91 5.57
CA GLU A 164 37.51 -58.44 6.30
C GLU A 164 37.38 -58.18 7.81
N MET A 165 36.88 -57.01 8.20
CA MET A 165 36.68 -56.66 9.61
C MET A 165 35.58 -57.51 10.25
N PHE A 166 34.46 -57.77 9.55
CA PHE A 166 33.46 -58.73 9.98
C PHE A 166 34.05 -60.14 10.13
N GLY A 167 34.92 -60.58 9.22
CA GLY A 167 35.64 -61.86 9.33
C GLY A 167 36.47 -62.03 10.60
N LEU A 168 37.01 -60.93 11.15
CA LEU A 168 37.78 -60.92 12.40
C LEU A 168 36.92 -60.64 13.64
N CYS A 169 35.85 -59.87 13.51
CA CYS A 169 35.05 -59.39 14.64
C CYS A 169 33.84 -60.27 14.96
N LEU A 170 33.28 -60.97 13.97
CA LEU A 170 32.00 -61.67 14.09
C LEU A 170 32.18 -63.17 13.90
N ASN A 171 31.41 -63.95 14.66
CA ASN A 171 31.28 -65.38 14.45
C ASN A 171 30.21 -65.65 13.39
N GLY A 172 30.63 -66.11 12.21
CA GLY A 172 29.74 -66.45 11.11
C GLY A 172 30.50 -67.18 10.00
N ALA A 173 29.75 -67.82 9.11
CA ALA A 173 30.29 -68.19 7.80
C ALA A 173 30.28 -66.95 6.89
N LYS A 174 31.13 -66.90 5.86
CA LYS A 174 31.33 -65.70 5.03
C LYS A 174 30.01 -65.18 4.44
N GLU A 175 29.11 -66.10 4.08
CA GLU A 175 27.79 -65.82 3.52
C GLU A 175 26.92 -64.96 4.44
N VAL A 176 27.12 -65.02 5.77
CA VAL A 176 26.42 -64.15 6.74
C VAL A 176 26.97 -62.73 6.70
N HIS A 177 28.29 -62.57 6.53
CA HIS A 177 28.94 -61.27 6.45
C HIS A 177 28.61 -60.58 5.12
N ASP A 178 28.68 -61.35 4.02
CA ASP A 178 28.27 -60.90 2.68
C ASP A 178 26.80 -60.43 2.71
N ALA A 179 25.88 -61.18 3.35
CA ALA A 179 24.46 -60.80 3.49
C ALA A 179 24.22 -59.53 4.35
N ILE A 180 24.99 -59.34 5.43
CA ILE A 180 24.89 -58.11 6.26
C ILE A 180 25.36 -56.90 5.45
N VAL A 181 26.44 -57.02 4.69
CA VAL A 181 26.95 -55.95 3.82
C VAL A 181 25.97 -55.64 2.69
N SER A 182 25.39 -56.65 2.04
CA SER A 182 24.33 -56.41 1.04
C SER A 182 23.13 -55.66 1.63
N SER A 183 22.62 -56.09 2.80
CA SER A 183 21.52 -55.39 3.48
C SER A 183 21.88 -53.96 3.91
N MET A 184 23.15 -53.69 4.23
CA MET A 184 23.64 -52.34 4.52
C MET A 184 23.68 -51.48 3.26
N GLN A 185 24.12 -52.04 2.13
CA GLN A 185 24.12 -51.35 0.83
C GLN A 185 22.69 -51.05 0.36
N ASP A 186 21.77 -52.02 0.47
CA ASP A 186 20.35 -51.81 0.17
C ASP A 186 19.79 -50.63 0.98
N LEU A 187 20.06 -50.60 2.29
CA LEU A 187 19.67 -49.46 3.15
C LEU A 187 20.32 -48.15 2.69
N ALA A 188 21.62 -48.13 2.37
CA ALA A 188 22.30 -46.94 1.88
C ALA A 188 21.67 -46.37 0.59
N THR A 189 21.24 -47.24 -0.34
CA THR A 189 20.54 -46.79 -1.56
C THR A 189 19.17 -46.18 -1.26
N VAL A 190 18.40 -46.76 -0.33
CA VAL A 190 17.09 -46.22 0.10
C VAL A 190 17.26 -44.88 0.83
N PHE A 191 18.27 -44.75 1.69
CA PHE A 191 18.60 -43.50 2.37
C PHE A 191 19.04 -42.40 1.38
N SER A 192 19.76 -42.75 0.30
CA SER A 192 20.08 -41.79 -0.76
C SER A 192 18.83 -41.31 -1.50
N SER A 193 17.94 -42.22 -1.93
CA SER A 193 16.67 -41.86 -2.59
C SER A 193 15.84 -40.90 -1.73
N TYR A 194 15.64 -41.25 -0.45
CA TYR A 194 14.89 -40.41 0.48
C TYR A 194 15.54 -39.03 0.69
N LYS A 195 16.88 -38.95 0.70
CA LYS A 195 17.60 -37.68 0.80
C LYS A 195 17.37 -36.81 -0.43
N ASP A 196 17.37 -37.40 -1.62
CA ASP A 196 17.14 -36.68 -2.88
C ASP A 196 15.66 -36.22 -2.97
N GLU A 197 14.70 -37.07 -2.59
CA GLU A 197 13.27 -36.72 -2.47
C GLU A 197 13.03 -35.57 -1.48
N VAL A 198 13.70 -35.55 -0.32
CA VAL A 198 13.62 -34.46 0.65
C VAL A 198 14.23 -33.15 0.12
N LEU A 199 15.27 -33.22 -0.71
CA LEU A 199 15.84 -32.05 -1.38
C LEU A 199 14.89 -31.49 -2.46
N GLU A 200 14.22 -32.36 -3.22
CA GLU A 200 13.21 -31.97 -4.22
C GLU A 200 11.99 -31.31 -3.56
N LEU A 201 11.42 -31.93 -2.52
CA LEU A 201 10.33 -31.34 -1.72
C LEU A 201 10.73 -30.01 -1.08
N GLY A 202 11.97 -29.87 -0.62
CA GLY A 202 12.50 -28.61 -0.10
C GLY A 202 12.52 -27.49 -1.16
N ALA A 203 12.84 -27.82 -2.41
CA ALA A 203 12.80 -26.89 -3.53
C ALA A 203 11.37 -26.53 -3.94
N GLU A 204 10.44 -27.49 -3.93
CA GLU A 204 9.01 -27.25 -4.19
C GLU A 204 8.40 -26.31 -3.13
N ILE A 205 8.68 -26.56 -1.84
CA ILE A 205 8.24 -25.67 -0.76
C ILE A 205 8.77 -24.25 -0.97
N ALA A 206 10.06 -24.07 -1.25
CA ALA A 206 10.63 -22.74 -1.50
C ALA A 206 10.00 -22.03 -2.71
N GLN A 207 9.58 -22.78 -3.74
CA GLN A 207 8.83 -22.22 -4.87
C GLN A 207 7.41 -21.78 -4.48
N LEU A 208 6.70 -22.60 -3.70
CA LEU A 208 5.36 -22.27 -3.20
C LEU A 208 5.37 -21.05 -2.26
N GLU A 209 6.40 -20.93 -1.40
CA GLU A 209 6.58 -19.75 -0.55
C GLU A 209 6.78 -18.47 -1.37
N LYS A 210 7.58 -18.52 -2.44
CA LYS A 210 7.72 -17.39 -3.37
C LYS A 210 6.39 -17.01 -4.03
N GLN A 211 5.58 -18.00 -4.45
CA GLN A 211 4.27 -17.75 -5.05
C GLN A 211 3.27 -17.15 -4.05
N ARG A 212 3.30 -17.59 -2.78
CA ARG A 212 2.53 -16.97 -1.67
C ARG A 212 2.88 -15.49 -1.55
N ASP A 213 4.17 -15.15 -1.49
CA ASP A 213 4.62 -13.77 -1.27
C ASP A 213 4.24 -12.83 -2.43
N GLU A 214 4.28 -13.33 -3.66
CA GLU A 214 3.85 -12.58 -4.86
C GLU A 214 2.32 -12.38 -4.89
N LEU A 215 1.53 -13.38 -4.50
CA LEU A 215 0.08 -13.23 -4.34
C LEU A 215 -0.29 -12.28 -3.19
N GLU A 216 0.46 -12.29 -2.08
CA GLU A 216 0.24 -11.36 -0.96
C GLU A 216 0.54 -9.91 -1.37
N ALA A 217 1.54 -9.69 -2.23
CA ALA A 217 1.86 -8.37 -2.79
C ALA A 217 0.73 -7.85 -3.71
N GLU A 218 0.22 -8.67 -4.63
CA GLU A 218 -0.92 -8.27 -5.48
C GLU A 218 -2.21 -8.09 -4.67
N LEU A 219 -2.45 -8.90 -3.62
CA LEU A 219 -3.58 -8.71 -2.70
C LEU A 219 -3.51 -7.32 -2.02
N LYS A 220 -2.35 -6.92 -1.51
CA LYS A 220 -2.15 -5.59 -0.89
C LYS A 220 -2.45 -4.46 -1.87
N LYS A 221 -1.99 -4.57 -3.12
CA LYS A 221 -2.23 -3.60 -4.19
C LYS A 221 -3.71 -3.51 -4.58
N VAL A 222 -4.41 -4.63 -4.69
CA VAL A 222 -5.87 -4.67 -4.90
C VAL A 222 -6.60 -4.02 -3.73
N ASN A 223 -6.18 -4.29 -2.48
CA ASN A 223 -6.80 -3.71 -1.29
C ASN A 223 -6.63 -2.18 -1.22
N ILE A 224 -5.44 -1.65 -1.53
CA ILE A 224 -5.19 -0.20 -1.65
C ILE A 224 -6.09 0.42 -2.74
N SER A 225 -6.16 -0.23 -3.92
CA SER A 225 -6.99 0.21 -5.04
C SER A 225 -8.49 0.22 -4.69
N LEU A 226 -8.95 -0.79 -3.95
CA LEU A 226 -10.31 -0.91 -3.45
C LEU A 226 -10.64 0.18 -2.42
N ALA A 227 -9.75 0.43 -1.46
CA ALA A 227 -9.93 1.50 -0.47
C ALA A 227 -10.03 2.89 -1.14
N ALA A 228 -9.18 3.16 -2.14
CA ALA A 228 -9.25 4.38 -2.95
C ALA A 228 -10.55 4.48 -3.75
N ALA A 229 -11.03 3.38 -4.33
CA ALA A 229 -12.32 3.34 -5.04
C ALA A 229 -13.51 3.58 -4.09
N GLN A 230 -13.49 3.00 -2.89
CA GLN A 230 -14.50 3.21 -1.85
C GLN A 230 -14.51 4.66 -1.32
N ALA A 231 -13.33 5.30 -1.20
CA ALA A 231 -13.24 6.72 -0.85
C ALA A 231 -13.88 7.60 -1.94
N ARG A 232 -13.52 7.38 -3.21
CA ARG A 232 -14.12 8.08 -4.37
C ARG A 232 -15.64 7.88 -4.44
N PHE A 233 -16.14 6.67 -4.18
CA PHE A 233 -17.57 6.38 -4.16
C PHE A 233 -18.31 7.11 -3.03
N ARG A 234 -17.72 7.18 -1.83
CA ARG A 234 -18.28 7.95 -0.70
C ARG A 234 -18.38 9.43 -1.06
N ASN A 235 -17.27 10.05 -1.53
CA ASN A 235 -17.26 11.45 -1.94
C ASN A 235 -18.32 11.75 -3.03
N ALA A 236 -18.40 10.93 -4.07
CA ALA A 236 -19.39 11.11 -5.15
C ALA A 236 -20.85 10.95 -4.67
N THR A 237 -21.07 10.13 -3.64
CA THR A 237 -22.39 9.98 -3.00
C THR A 237 -22.74 11.23 -2.19
N GLU A 238 -21.80 11.76 -1.41
CA GLU A 238 -21.97 12.99 -0.64
C GLU A 238 -22.19 14.22 -1.55
N GLU A 239 -21.43 14.36 -2.64
CA GLU A 239 -21.63 15.41 -3.65
C GLU A 239 -23.01 15.35 -4.30
N ARG A 240 -23.48 14.14 -4.66
CA ARG A 240 -24.83 13.92 -5.21
C ARG A 240 -25.91 14.34 -4.22
N ASP A 241 -25.74 14.01 -2.95
CA ASP A 241 -26.75 14.28 -1.93
C ASP A 241 -26.80 15.78 -1.57
N GLN A 242 -25.63 16.44 -1.49
CA GLN A 242 -25.52 17.90 -1.40
C GLN A 242 -26.17 18.61 -2.60
N PHE A 243 -25.93 18.12 -3.83
CA PHE A 243 -26.57 18.65 -5.03
C PHE A 243 -28.09 18.46 -5.00
N GLY A 244 -28.57 17.30 -4.52
CA GLY A 244 -29.98 17.02 -4.32
C GLY A 244 -30.64 18.00 -3.35
N GLU A 245 -30.02 18.27 -2.20
CA GLU A 245 -30.49 19.25 -1.22
C GLU A 245 -30.53 20.68 -1.79
N ALA A 246 -29.44 21.12 -2.44
CA ALA A 246 -29.36 22.44 -3.08
C ALA A 246 -30.43 22.61 -4.18
N ASN A 247 -30.66 21.58 -5.00
CA ASN A 247 -31.69 21.59 -6.04
C ASN A 247 -33.10 21.66 -5.43
N ASN A 248 -33.37 20.89 -4.36
CA ASN A 248 -34.64 20.98 -3.63
C ASN A 248 -34.88 22.38 -3.04
N GLN A 249 -33.83 23.03 -2.52
CA GLN A 249 -33.89 24.40 -2.01
C GLN A 249 -34.21 25.42 -3.13
N ILE A 250 -33.60 25.26 -4.31
CA ILE A 250 -33.90 26.08 -5.50
C ILE A 250 -35.36 25.91 -5.92
N ILE A 251 -35.87 24.68 -6.00
CA ILE A 251 -37.27 24.39 -6.37
C ILE A 251 -38.23 25.04 -5.36
N ALA A 252 -37.95 24.96 -4.06
CA ALA A 252 -38.77 25.60 -3.03
C ALA A 252 -38.80 27.14 -3.16
N HIS A 253 -37.65 27.76 -3.44
CA HIS A 253 -37.59 29.20 -3.68
C HIS A 253 -38.32 29.61 -4.97
N LEU A 254 -38.15 28.88 -6.06
CA LEU A 254 -38.84 29.14 -7.33
C LEU A 254 -40.37 29.04 -7.16
N LYS A 255 -40.86 27.99 -6.48
CA LYS A 255 -42.28 27.85 -6.17
C LYS A 255 -42.84 29.02 -5.34
N THR A 256 -42.07 29.49 -4.36
CA THR A 256 -42.44 30.68 -3.57
C THR A 256 -42.57 31.92 -4.46
N LYS A 257 -41.65 32.11 -5.42
CA LYS A 257 -41.71 33.22 -6.40
C LYS A 257 -42.84 33.08 -7.40
N GLU A 258 -43.18 31.86 -7.82
CA GLU A 258 -44.34 31.56 -8.66
C GLU A 258 -45.66 31.88 -7.93
N ASP A 259 -45.79 31.50 -6.66
CA ASP A 259 -46.95 31.85 -5.82
C ASP A 259 -47.09 33.36 -5.63
N ASP A 260 -45.99 34.09 -5.38
CA ASP A 260 -46.00 35.55 -5.24
C ASP A 260 -46.31 36.28 -6.56
N LEU A 261 -45.75 35.80 -7.68
CA LEU A 261 -46.08 36.31 -9.01
C LEU A 261 -47.57 36.06 -9.34
N SER A 262 -48.10 34.90 -8.98
CA SER A 262 -49.52 34.55 -9.17
C SER A 262 -50.44 35.49 -8.38
N LYS A 263 -50.10 35.82 -7.12
CA LYS A 263 -50.81 36.83 -6.32
C LYS A 263 -50.77 38.20 -7.00
N SER A 264 -49.60 38.63 -7.48
CA SER A 264 -49.40 39.91 -8.17
C SER A 264 -50.23 40.00 -9.45
N VAL A 265 -50.24 38.96 -10.29
CA VAL A 265 -51.07 38.89 -11.51
C VAL A 265 -52.56 38.98 -11.19
N VAL A 266 -53.02 38.37 -10.08
CA VAL A 266 -54.41 38.51 -9.62
C VAL A 266 -54.71 39.92 -9.12
N ALA A 267 -53.76 40.61 -8.49
CA ALA A 267 -53.91 42.01 -8.09
C ALA A 267 -54.01 42.94 -9.31
N CYS A 268 -53.07 42.86 -10.26
CA CYS A 268 -53.10 43.67 -11.49
C CYS A 268 -54.36 43.43 -12.33
N LYS A 269 -54.91 42.20 -12.35
CA LYS A 269 -56.21 41.93 -12.97
C LYS A 269 -57.37 42.68 -12.30
N LYS A 270 -57.38 42.79 -10.97
CA LYS A 270 -58.38 43.59 -10.24
C LYS A 270 -58.21 45.08 -10.52
N GLU A 271 -56.97 45.58 -10.53
CA GLU A 271 -56.66 46.97 -10.87
C GLU A 271 -57.12 47.31 -12.29
N ALA A 272 -56.91 46.42 -13.26
CA ALA A 272 -57.38 46.59 -14.63
C ALA A 272 -58.91 46.67 -14.74
N GLU A 273 -59.67 45.84 -14.00
CA GLU A 273 -61.13 45.94 -13.95
C GLU A 273 -61.60 47.23 -13.26
N VAL A 274 -60.88 47.73 -12.24
CA VAL A 274 -61.15 49.05 -11.63
C VAL A 274 -60.90 50.18 -12.62
N ILE A 275 -59.78 50.17 -13.35
CA ILE A 275 -59.49 51.17 -14.39
C ILE A 275 -60.58 51.16 -15.47
N LYS A 276 -61.04 49.97 -15.88
CA LYS A 276 -62.13 49.80 -16.85
C LYS A 276 -63.47 50.36 -16.34
N THR A 277 -63.82 50.20 -15.06
CA THR A 277 -65.04 50.84 -14.51
C THR A 277 -64.91 52.37 -14.46
N TRP A 278 -63.71 52.91 -14.18
CA TRP A 278 -63.46 54.35 -14.27
C TRP A 278 -63.56 54.89 -15.70
N ILE A 279 -63.04 54.17 -16.70
CA ILE A 279 -63.17 54.53 -18.12
C ILE A 279 -64.65 54.63 -18.50
N ASN A 280 -65.42 53.57 -18.24
CA ASN A 280 -66.87 53.55 -18.54
C ASN A 280 -67.60 54.70 -17.84
N PHE A 281 -67.31 54.97 -16.56
CA PHE A 281 -67.92 56.08 -15.82
C PHE A 281 -67.58 57.45 -16.43
N LEU A 282 -66.35 57.67 -16.89
CA LEU A 282 -65.94 58.91 -17.55
C LEU A 282 -66.61 59.07 -18.91
N GLU A 283 -66.75 57.98 -19.68
CA GLU A 283 -67.48 57.96 -20.95
C GLU A 283 -68.97 58.27 -20.76
N ASP A 284 -69.64 57.62 -19.80
CA ASP A 284 -71.04 57.89 -19.44
C ASP A 284 -71.25 59.34 -18.98
N THR A 285 -70.34 59.85 -18.14
CA THR A 285 -70.37 61.24 -17.65
C THR A 285 -70.17 62.24 -18.78
N TRP A 286 -69.30 61.93 -19.73
CA TRP A 286 -69.08 62.74 -20.93
C TRP A 286 -70.33 62.77 -21.82
N LEU A 287 -70.93 61.61 -22.11
CA LEU A 287 -72.17 61.51 -22.89
C LEU A 287 -73.33 62.28 -22.25
N LEU A 288 -73.50 62.17 -20.93
CA LEU A 288 -74.49 62.93 -20.17
C LEU A 288 -74.26 64.45 -20.31
N ARG A 289 -73.01 64.90 -20.24
CA ARG A 289 -72.66 66.32 -20.40
C ARG A 289 -72.93 66.81 -21.82
N CYS A 290 -72.61 66.02 -22.86
CA CYS A 290 -72.94 66.34 -24.24
C CYS A 290 -74.45 66.52 -24.45
N SER A 291 -75.27 65.62 -23.90
CA SER A 291 -76.74 65.73 -23.92
C SER A 291 -77.24 66.99 -23.19
N TYR A 292 -76.64 67.33 -22.05
CA TYR A 292 -76.99 68.56 -21.31
C TYR A 292 -76.62 69.84 -22.07
N THR A 293 -75.45 69.90 -22.71
CA THR A 293 -75.11 71.04 -23.58
C THR A 293 -76.06 71.14 -24.77
N GLU A 294 -76.41 70.01 -25.40
CA GLU A 294 -77.29 70.00 -26.57
C GLU A 294 -78.73 70.42 -26.23
N THR A 295 -79.22 70.10 -25.02
CA THR A 295 -80.52 70.59 -24.54
C THR A 295 -80.47 72.07 -24.12
N LYS A 296 -79.37 72.53 -23.53
CA LYS A 296 -79.16 73.94 -23.20
C LYS A 296 -79.07 74.81 -24.45
N ASP A 297 -78.38 74.37 -25.49
CA ASP A 297 -78.26 75.08 -26.77
C ASP A 297 -79.60 75.11 -27.54
N LYS A 298 -80.43 74.07 -27.40
CA LYS A 298 -81.83 74.09 -27.88
C LYS A 298 -82.71 75.06 -27.09
N GLN A 299 -82.37 75.36 -25.83
CA GLN A 299 -83.11 76.29 -24.97
C GLN A 299 -82.68 77.77 -25.18
N THR A 300 -81.43 78.03 -25.56
CA THR A 300 -80.94 79.39 -25.87
C THR A 300 -81.30 79.90 -27.26
N LEU A 301 -81.78 79.04 -28.17
CA LEU A 301 -82.22 79.44 -29.52
C LEU A 301 -83.56 80.21 -29.57
N SER A 302 -84.29 80.31 -28.44
CA SER A 302 -85.64 80.90 -28.43
C SER A 302 -85.72 82.38 -27.99
N GLU A 303 -84.66 82.97 -27.43
CA GLU A 303 -84.64 84.39 -27.04
C GLU A 303 -83.26 85.04 -27.25
N MET A 304 -83.21 85.99 -28.19
CA MET A 304 -82.12 86.96 -28.42
C MET A 304 -82.79 88.15 -29.17
N PRO A 305 -82.38 89.44 -29.08
CA PRO A 305 -80.98 89.91 -29.11
C PRO A 305 -80.71 91.23 -28.32
N PRO A 306 -79.67 92.05 -28.62
CA PRO A 306 -78.22 91.74 -28.69
C PRO A 306 -77.36 92.74 -27.87
N SER A 307 -76.05 92.46 -27.75
CA SER A 307 -75.00 93.48 -27.97
C SER A 307 -73.66 92.82 -28.28
N ALA A 308 -72.86 93.48 -29.13
CA ALA A 308 -71.53 93.04 -29.54
C ALA A 308 -70.43 93.67 -28.69
N ASP A 309 -69.24 93.07 -28.67
CA ASP A 309 -68.02 93.81 -29.00
C ASP A 309 -66.91 92.88 -29.54
N GLN A 310 -65.78 93.47 -29.93
CA GLN A 310 -64.85 92.98 -30.94
C GLN A 310 -63.41 92.81 -30.41
N GLY A 311 -62.60 92.00 -31.11
CA GLY A 311 -61.15 91.83 -30.88
C GLY A 311 -60.76 90.56 -30.10
N ASP A 312 -59.55 90.02 -30.23
CA ASP A 312 -58.45 90.36 -31.14
C ASP A 312 -57.57 89.10 -31.37
N ASN A 313 -56.80 89.05 -32.47
CA ASN A 313 -55.93 87.92 -32.77
C ASN A 313 -54.59 88.03 -32.01
N GLN A 314 -54.25 87.03 -31.20
CA GLN A 314 -52.87 86.84 -30.75
C GLN A 314 -52.43 85.38 -30.95
N VAL A 315 -51.96 85.10 -32.17
CA VAL A 315 -51.18 83.90 -32.48
C VAL A 315 -49.82 84.06 -31.79
N SER A 316 -49.56 83.27 -30.75
CA SER A 316 -48.21 83.10 -30.21
C SER A 316 -47.27 82.63 -31.33
N ASP A 317 -46.13 83.29 -31.52
CA ASP A 317 -45.22 82.99 -32.65
C ASP A 317 -44.95 81.49 -32.75
N PRO A 318 -45.30 80.80 -33.87
CA PRO A 318 -45.13 79.34 -33.98
C PRO A 318 -43.67 78.92 -33.80
N ARG A 319 -42.73 79.82 -34.12
CA ARG A 319 -41.30 79.66 -33.86
C ARG A 319 -40.95 79.46 -32.38
N LYS A 320 -41.61 80.17 -31.45
CA LYS A 320 -41.36 80.02 -30.00
C LYS A 320 -41.79 78.64 -29.49
N SER A 321 -42.83 78.06 -30.08
CA SER A 321 -43.25 76.68 -29.76
C SER A 321 -42.18 75.67 -30.19
N LEU A 322 -41.66 75.81 -31.41
CA LEU A 322 -40.60 74.95 -31.95
C LEU A 322 -39.27 75.08 -31.19
N GLU A 323 -38.86 76.31 -30.81
CA GLU A 323 -37.65 76.53 -30.02
C GLU A 323 -37.78 75.96 -28.59
N MET A 324 -38.97 76.01 -27.98
CA MET A 324 -39.24 75.38 -26.68
C MET A 324 -39.27 73.85 -26.76
N GLU A 325 -39.83 73.28 -27.82
CA GLU A 325 -39.84 71.83 -28.06
C GLU A 325 -38.41 71.29 -28.33
N TYR A 326 -37.59 72.05 -29.07
CA TYR A 326 -36.16 71.75 -29.25
C TYR A 326 -35.42 71.69 -27.91
N LEU A 327 -35.64 72.64 -27.00
CA LEU A 327 -34.99 72.68 -25.68
C LEU A 327 -35.41 71.50 -24.78
N ASP A 328 -36.67 71.08 -24.84
CA ASP A 328 -37.16 69.88 -24.13
C ASP A 328 -36.50 68.60 -24.67
N TYR A 329 -36.37 68.44 -26.00
CA TYR A 329 -35.65 67.31 -26.59
C TYR A 329 -34.15 67.35 -26.30
N GLU A 330 -33.49 68.50 -26.39
CA GLU A 330 -32.08 68.69 -26.04
C GLU A 330 -31.83 68.27 -24.58
N THR A 331 -32.66 68.74 -23.65
CA THR A 331 -32.60 68.37 -22.23
C THR A 331 -32.78 66.86 -22.04
N LYS A 332 -33.75 66.22 -22.73
CA LYS A 332 -33.99 64.77 -22.66
C LYS A 332 -32.81 63.95 -23.19
N ILE A 333 -32.21 64.37 -24.30
CA ILE A 333 -31.06 63.72 -24.92
C ILE A 333 -29.82 63.82 -24.00
N ILE A 334 -29.51 65.01 -23.50
CA ILE A 334 -28.39 65.24 -22.56
C ILE A 334 -28.59 64.43 -21.27
N THR A 335 -29.80 64.42 -20.71
CA THR A 335 -30.14 63.64 -19.50
C THR A 335 -29.98 62.14 -19.75
N THR A 336 -30.36 61.64 -20.93
CA THR A 336 -30.22 60.23 -21.30
C THR A 336 -28.76 59.82 -21.42
N PHE A 337 -27.90 60.64 -22.05
CA PHE A 337 -26.46 60.38 -22.06
C PHE A 337 -25.86 60.40 -20.65
N SER A 338 -26.28 61.31 -19.78
CA SER A 338 -25.83 61.32 -18.37
C SER A 338 -26.25 60.05 -17.60
N ILE A 339 -27.45 59.52 -17.82
CA ILE A 339 -27.88 58.23 -17.24
C ILE A 339 -27.01 57.09 -17.77
N VAL A 340 -26.72 57.08 -19.08
CA VAL A 340 -25.83 56.09 -19.72
C VAL A 340 -24.42 56.12 -19.13
N ASP A 341 -23.86 57.30 -18.88
CA ASP A 341 -22.54 57.45 -18.26
C ASP A 341 -22.52 56.86 -16.83
N ASN A 342 -23.54 57.16 -16.01
CA ASN A 342 -23.69 56.55 -14.68
C ASN A 342 -23.81 55.01 -14.77
N MET A 343 -24.56 54.48 -15.74
CA MET A 343 -24.67 53.03 -15.95
C MET A 343 -23.33 52.40 -16.38
N LYS A 344 -22.55 53.10 -17.20
CA LYS A 344 -21.21 52.69 -17.67
C LYS A 344 -20.21 52.63 -16.51
N GLU A 345 -20.20 53.64 -15.63
CA GLU A 345 -19.39 53.64 -14.41
C GLU A 345 -19.77 52.51 -13.45
N HIS A 346 -21.06 52.32 -13.18
CA HIS A 346 -21.53 51.21 -12.33
C HIS A 346 -21.17 49.83 -12.90
N PHE A 347 -21.28 49.64 -14.22
CA PHE A 347 -20.93 48.39 -14.88
C PHE A 347 -19.42 48.10 -14.78
N GLN A 348 -18.56 49.11 -15.01
CA GLN A 348 -17.11 48.98 -14.85
C GLN A 348 -16.71 48.70 -13.39
N ALA A 349 -17.34 49.37 -12.43
CA ALA A 349 -17.11 49.14 -11.00
C ALA A 349 -17.56 47.75 -10.53
N LEU A 350 -18.60 47.18 -11.15
CA LEU A 350 -19.03 45.79 -10.90
C LEU A 350 -18.06 44.77 -11.52
N GLN A 351 -17.61 44.97 -12.76
CA GLN A 351 -16.63 44.07 -13.40
C GLN A 351 -15.32 44.01 -12.62
N SER A 352 -14.80 45.16 -12.18
CA SER A 352 -13.59 45.27 -11.36
C SER A 352 -13.62 44.43 -10.08
N LYS A 353 -14.81 44.20 -9.50
CA LYS A 353 -15.01 43.42 -8.27
C LYS A 353 -15.25 41.92 -8.49
N LEU A 354 -15.53 41.47 -9.71
CA LEU A 354 -16.06 40.13 -9.97
C LEU A 354 -15.15 39.24 -10.84
N GLU A 355 -14.03 39.77 -11.34
CA GLU A 355 -13.07 39.08 -12.25
C GLU A 355 -13.72 38.33 -13.42
N LYS A 356 -14.94 38.73 -13.81
CA LYS A 356 -15.70 38.11 -14.90
C LYS A 356 -15.42 38.82 -16.22
N LYS A 357 -15.25 37.99 -17.25
CA LYS A 357 -14.95 38.40 -18.62
C LYS A 357 -15.99 39.39 -19.15
N ASP A 358 -15.48 40.49 -19.70
CA ASP A 358 -16.25 41.61 -20.28
C ASP A 358 -17.29 41.09 -21.30
N ASP A 359 -18.57 41.40 -21.09
CA ASP A 359 -19.64 40.95 -21.98
C ASP A 359 -19.60 41.77 -23.27
N ARG A 360 -19.10 41.12 -24.33
CA ARG A 360 -18.92 41.69 -25.66
C ARG A 360 -20.13 42.49 -26.14
N ARG A 361 -21.36 42.01 -25.87
CA ARG A 361 -22.58 42.66 -26.35
C ARG A 361 -22.88 43.96 -25.60
N VAL A 362 -22.56 44.03 -24.31
CA VAL A 362 -22.73 45.24 -23.50
C VAL A 362 -21.71 46.31 -23.92
N LYS A 363 -20.49 45.89 -24.24
CA LYS A 363 -19.45 46.77 -24.79
C LYS A 363 -19.85 47.38 -26.13
N GLU A 364 -20.28 46.54 -27.07
CA GLU A 364 -20.77 46.99 -28.40
C GLU A 364 -21.92 48.02 -28.26
N LEU A 365 -22.83 47.85 -27.28
CA LEU A 365 -23.90 48.82 -27.00
C LEU A 365 -23.39 50.17 -26.43
N PHE A 366 -22.40 50.16 -25.54
CA PHE A 366 -21.81 51.42 -25.03
C PHE A 366 -21.02 52.15 -26.13
N ASP A 367 -20.34 51.42 -27.01
CA ASP A 367 -19.60 51.99 -28.14
C ASP A 367 -20.56 52.60 -29.19
N ASP A 368 -21.69 51.94 -29.49
CA ASP A 368 -22.75 52.49 -30.36
C ASP A 368 -23.44 53.72 -29.75
N MET A 369 -23.65 53.77 -28.42
CA MET A 369 -24.18 54.96 -27.75
C MET A 369 -23.19 56.14 -27.75
N GLU A 370 -21.89 55.90 -27.54
CA GLU A 370 -20.87 56.94 -27.67
C GLU A 370 -20.78 57.46 -29.11
N LYS A 371 -20.95 56.59 -30.11
CA LYS A 371 -21.02 56.98 -31.51
C LYS A 371 -22.25 57.85 -31.81
N MET A 372 -23.42 57.54 -31.23
CA MET A 372 -24.60 58.42 -31.32
C MET A 372 -24.38 59.76 -30.60
N ARG A 373 -23.67 59.77 -29.47
CA ARG A 373 -23.27 60.99 -28.75
C ARG A 373 -22.34 61.87 -29.59
N GLN A 374 -21.35 61.29 -30.26
CA GLN A 374 -20.47 62.00 -31.20
C GLN A 374 -21.24 62.54 -32.41
N GLN A 375 -22.23 61.81 -32.93
CA GLN A 375 -23.11 62.30 -33.99
C GLN A 375 -23.94 63.50 -33.51
N PHE A 376 -24.53 63.43 -32.31
CA PHE A 376 -25.26 64.55 -31.70
C PHE A 376 -24.38 65.79 -31.54
N GLU A 377 -23.20 65.67 -30.93
CA GLU A 377 -22.26 66.78 -30.72
C GLU A 377 -21.71 67.37 -32.04
N SER A 378 -21.71 66.59 -33.12
CA SER A 378 -21.32 67.08 -34.46
C SER A 378 -22.38 67.95 -35.15
N ILE A 379 -23.63 67.93 -34.66
CA ILE A 379 -24.71 68.77 -35.18
C ILE A 379 -24.56 70.16 -34.54
N ALA A 380 -24.25 71.17 -35.34
CA ALA A 380 -24.13 72.54 -34.86
C ALA A 380 -25.44 73.04 -34.24
N ARG A 381 -25.42 73.37 -32.95
CA ARG A 381 -26.57 73.88 -32.18
C ARG A 381 -27.15 75.14 -32.85
N PRO A 382 -28.45 75.17 -33.22
CA PRO A 382 -29.08 76.37 -33.76
C PRO A 382 -29.07 77.53 -32.77
N THR A 383 -29.00 78.77 -33.27
CA THR A 383 -29.15 79.96 -32.42
C THR A 383 -30.63 80.17 -32.09
N LEU A 384 -31.01 79.95 -30.84
CA LEU A 384 -32.38 80.09 -30.33
C LEU A 384 -32.62 81.55 -29.91
N GLU A 385 -33.70 82.16 -30.39
CA GLU A 385 -34.04 83.55 -30.05
C GLU A 385 -34.55 83.67 -28.61
N ILE A 386 -35.13 82.59 -28.06
CA ILE A 386 -35.52 82.47 -26.64
C ILE A 386 -34.31 82.65 -25.69
N GLU A 387 -33.09 82.28 -26.11
CA GLU A 387 -31.89 82.37 -25.28
C GLU A 387 -31.12 83.70 -25.44
N THR A 388 -31.49 84.56 -26.41
CA THR A 388 -30.75 85.80 -26.70
C THR A 388 -31.49 87.08 -26.26
N PRO A 389 -30.96 87.87 -25.31
CA PRO A 389 -31.53 89.17 -24.96
C PRO A 389 -31.08 90.25 -25.97
N SER A 390 -31.97 90.70 -26.87
CA SER A 390 -31.64 91.75 -27.85
C SER A 390 -31.67 93.17 -27.23
N PRO A 391 -30.65 94.04 -27.42
CA PRO A 391 -30.53 95.31 -26.68
C PRO A 391 -30.75 96.60 -27.48
N LYS A 392 -31.48 97.55 -26.87
CA LYS A 392 -31.50 99.02 -27.09
C LYS A 392 -32.04 99.65 -25.79
N SER A 393 -31.59 100.79 -25.24
CA SER A 393 -30.45 101.71 -25.42
C SER A 393 -30.32 102.52 -24.09
N SER A 394 -29.40 103.45 -23.79
CA SER A 394 -28.53 104.37 -24.56
C SER A 394 -27.34 104.86 -23.71
N ALA A 395 -26.20 105.13 -24.36
CA ALA A 395 -25.00 105.89 -23.96
C ALA A 395 -24.78 106.41 -22.52
N SER A 396 -23.62 106.10 -21.93
CA SER A 396 -22.51 107.07 -21.76
C SER A 396 -21.20 106.43 -21.24
N THR A 397 -20.07 106.85 -21.81
CA THR A 397 -18.67 106.59 -21.38
C THR A 397 -18.15 107.77 -20.52
N PRO A 398 -16.93 107.79 -19.90
CA PRO A 398 -15.76 106.89 -20.03
C PRO A 398 -14.95 106.56 -18.72
N LYS A 399 -13.78 105.89 -18.91
CA LYS A 399 -12.55 105.80 -18.05
C LYS A 399 -12.43 104.76 -16.90
N SER A 400 -11.55 103.77 -17.15
CA SER A 400 -10.32 103.34 -16.41
C SER A 400 -9.97 103.93 -15.02
N PRO A 401 -9.15 103.28 -14.14
CA PRO A 401 -8.21 102.14 -14.38
C PRO A 401 -8.15 101.03 -13.28
N SER A 402 -7.20 100.09 -13.44
CA SER A 402 -6.61 99.17 -12.41
C SER A 402 -5.62 99.94 -11.46
N PRO A 403 -4.85 99.36 -10.48
CA PRO A 403 -4.51 97.93 -10.21
C PRO A 403 -4.19 97.46 -8.75
N SER A 404 -3.83 96.16 -8.59
CA SER A 404 -2.72 95.59 -7.74
C SER A 404 -2.84 95.29 -6.22
N THR A 405 -2.05 94.27 -5.79
CA THR A 405 -1.32 94.14 -4.47
C THR A 405 -2.13 93.68 -3.22
N SER A 406 -1.65 92.86 -2.25
CA SER A 406 -0.68 91.73 -2.12
C SER A 406 -0.68 91.18 -0.65
N MET A 407 0.01 90.05 -0.37
CA MET A 407 0.37 89.52 0.98
C MET A 407 -0.81 88.89 1.78
N ASP A 408 -0.67 87.95 2.71
CA ASP A 408 0.51 87.53 3.53
C ASP A 408 0.53 86.01 3.89
N ALA A 409 1.62 85.54 4.49
CA ALA A 409 1.80 84.18 5.08
C ALA A 409 1.91 84.29 6.65
N PRO A 410 2.36 83.31 7.51
CA PRO A 410 3.18 82.10 7.25
C PRO A 410 3.04 80.86 8.23
N VAL A 411 3.99 79.91 8.10
CA VAL A 411 4.58 78.98 9.14
C VAL A 411 3.75 77.74 9.59
N GLU A 412 4.06 76.52 9.11
CA GLU A 412 4.92 75.42 9.68
C GLU A 412 4.18 74.48 10.68
N SER A 413 4.45 73.17 10.84
CA SER A 413 5.40 72.19 10.23
C SER A 413 4.79 70.76 10.34
N THR A 414 5.37 69.59 9.99
CA THR A 414 6.76 69.16 9.70
C THR A 414 6.78 67.90 8.78
N THR A 415 7.94 67.59 8.19
CA THR A 415 8.32 66.32 7.49
C THR A 415 9.05 65.34 8.46
N PRO A 416 9.52 64.09 8.13
CA PRO A 416 10.04 63.53 6.83
C PRO A 416 9.50 62.14 6.39
N THR A 417 9.32 61.86 5.09
CA THR A 417 10.31 61.38 4.07
C THR A 417 10.76 59.91 4.19
N GLN A 418 10.40 59.05 3.21
CA GLN A 418 11.35 58.31 2.33
C GLN A 418 10.67 57.53 1.18
N LYS A 419 11.47 57.26 0.15
CA LYS A 419 11.21 56.67 -1.20
C LYS A 419 12.57 56.03 -1.63
N PRO A 420 12.71 55.24 -2.72
CA PRO A 420 11.90 54.23 -3.42
C PRO A 420 12.50 52.80 -3.29
N GLU A 421 11.92 51.78 -3.93
CA GLU A 421 12.67 51.02 -4.96
C GLU A 421 11.75 50.20 -5.91
N LEU A 422 12.35 49.69 -6.99
CA LEU A 422 11.70 49.17 -8.21
C LEU A 422 12.47 47.94 -8.73
N SER A 423 11.81 46.79 -8.96
CA SER A 423 12.17 45.86 -10.06
C SER A 423 11.31 44.58 -10.16
N ASN A 424 10.47 44.53 -11.21
CA ASN A 424 10.30 43.47 -12.22
C ASN A 424 9.93 41.99 -11.87
N PRO A 425 9.34 41.23 -12.84
CA PRO A 425 8.44 40.11 -12.56
C PRO A 425 9.06 38.71 -12.75
N PRO A 426 8.38 37.63 -12.31
CA PRO A 426 8.83 36.25 -12.54
C PRO A 426 8.53 35.75 -13.96
N LYS A 427 9.47 34.95 -14.48
CA LYS A 427 9.38 34.23 -15.77
C LYS A 427 8.68 32.88 -15.60
N ALA A 428 7.80 32.53 -16.54
CA ALA A 428 7.55 31.12 -16.87
C ALA A 428 8.72 30.55 -17.70
N PRO A 429 8.89 29.22 -17.74
CA PRO A 429 8.68 28.56 -19.03
C PRO A 429 7.99 27.19 -18.95
N LEU A 430 7.12 26.94 -19.93
CA LEU A 430 6.72 25.60 -20.37
C LEU A 430 7.75 25.06 -21.36
N THR A 431 8.15 23.79 -21.24
CA THR A 431 8.61 22.96 -22.37
C THR A 431 8.32 21.49 -22.07
N ALA A 432 7.83 20.76 -23.08
CA ALA A 432 7.53 19.34 -23.00
C ALA A 432 8.52 18.52 -23.85
N ALA A 433 8.96 17.38 -23.33
CA ALA A 433 9.34 16.16 -24.06
C ALA A 433 9.58 15.04 -23.03
N GLY A 434 9.09 13.83 -23.28
CA GLY A 434 9.10 12.76 -22.29
C GLY A 434 10.38 11.92 -22.27
N SER A 435 10.60 11.25 -21.13
CA SER A 435 11.38 10.01 -21.01
C SER A 435 10.70 9.12 -19.97
N SER A 436 10.72 7.81 -20.21
CA SER A 436 10.09 6.78 -19.36
C SER A 436 10.36 6.99 -17.87
N GLN A 437 9.30 7.13 -17.07
CA GLN A 437 9.40 7.17 -15.61
C GLN A 437 9.09 5.77 -15.07
N GLU A 438 9.97 5.25 -14.22
CA GLU A 438 9.76 4.00 -13.50
C GLU A 438 8.52 4.11 -12.61
N PHE A 439 7.64 3.10 -12.67
CA PHE A 439 6.53 2.97 -11.71
C PHE A 439 7.13 2.64 -10.34
N ASN A 440 7.25 3.65 -9.48
CA ASN A 440 7.59 3.46 -8.07
C ASN A 440 6.29 3.44 -7.23
N PRO A 441 5.79 2.25 -6.82
CA PRO A 441 4.55 2.16 -6.04
C PRO A 441 4.64 2.82 -4.67
N GLU A 442 5.86 3.01 -4.13
CA GLU A 442 6.09 3.68 -2.85
C GLU A 442 5.88 5.21 -2.94
N ALA A 443 6.09 5.79 -4.13
CA ALA A 443 5.82 7.21 -4.39
C ALA A 443 4.31 7.50 -4.50
N GLU A 444 3.55 6.64 -5.21
CA GLU A 444 2.08 6.75 -5.27
C GLU A 444 1.43 6.48 -3.89
N LEU A 445 2.00 5.58 -3.08
CA LEU A 445 1.60 5.39 -1.68
C LEU A 445 1.79 6.66 -0.85
N ALA A 446 2.94 7.33 -0.96
CA ALA A 446 3.21 8.57 -0.24
C ALA A 446 2.29 9.73 -0.70
N GLU A 447 1.96 9.80 -2.00
CA GLU A 447 1.03 10.78 -2.55
C GLU A 447 -0.40 10.53 -2.06
N LEU A 448 -0.88 9.28 -2.08
CA LEU A 448 -2.20 8.91 -1.57
C LEU A 448 -2.34 9.04 -0.04
N GLU A 449 -1.32 8.66 0.75
CA GLU A 449 -1.29 8.93 2.20
C GLU A 449 -1.27 10.44 2.52
N SER A 450 -0.70 11.25 1.63
CA SER A 450 -0.68 12.71 1.76
C SER A 450 -2.00 13.37 1.35
N GLU A 451 -2.68 12.89 0.30
CA GLU A 451 -3.98 13.42 -0.15
C GLU A 451 -5.12 13.04 0.80
N PHE A 452 -5.16 11.80 1.29
CA PHE A 452 -6.28 11.27 2.07
C PHE A 452 -6.01 11.23 3.59
N GLY A 453 -4.77 11.51 3.99
CA GLY A 453 -4.33 11.47 5.38
C GLY A 453 -4.18 10.04 5.91
N LYS A 454 -3.49 9.90 7.06
CA LYS A 454 -3.31 8.60 7.72
C LYS A 454 -4.61 8.11 8.35
N VAL A 455 -5.45 7.43 7.57
CA VAL A 455 -6.59 6.64 8.06
C VAL A 455 -6.10 5.29 8.62
N ALA A 456 -5.12 5.34 9.52
CA ALA A 456 -4.88 4.30 10.50
C ALA A 456 -5.85 4.56 11.67
N ARG A 457 -7.14 4.27 11.43
CA ARG A 457 -8.15 4.15 12.49
C ARG A 457 -8.46 2.65 12.59
N ASP A 458 -8.26 2.10 13.77
CA ASP A 458 -8.29 0.66 14.02
C ASP A 458 -9.66 0.07 13.66
N TYR A 459 -9.75 -0.60 12.51
CA TYR A 459 -10.87 -1.46 12.17
C TYR A 459 -10.65 -2.81 12.85
N SER A 460 -11.43 -3.08 13.92
CA SER A 460 -11.46 -4.42 14.52
C SER A 460 -12.00 -5.42 13.51
N ALA A 461 -11.45 -6.64 13.52
CA ALA A 461 -11.92 -7.73 12.66
C ALA A 461 -13.38 -8.17 12.97
N ASP A 462 -13.93 -7.75 14.11
CA ASP A 462 -15.27 -8.13 14.57
C ASP A 462 -16.44 -7.50 13.77
N GLU A 463 -16.20 -6.48 12.92
CA GLU A 463 -17.27 -5.80 12.17
C GLU A 463 -17.55 -6.43 10.78
N VAL A 464 -16.86 -7.51 10.42
CA VAL A 464 -17.00 -8.20 9.13
C VAL A 464 -17.95 -9.41 9.18
N ASP A 465 -18.38 -9.85 10.37
CA ASP A 465 -19.27 -11.01 10.57
C ASP A 465 -20.77 -10.72 10.31
N GLY A 466 -21.11 -9.49 9.91
CA GLY A 466 -22.49 -9.01 9.76
C GLY A 466 -23.13 -9.15 8.37
N TRP A 467 -22.51 -9.88 7.44
CA TRP A 467 -23.02 -10.07 6.07
C TRP A 467 -23.62 -11.48 5.91
N GLU A 468 -24.82 -11.66 6.46
CA GLU A 468 -25.59 -12.92 6.38
C GLU A 468 -25.84 -13.31 4.91
N PHE A 469 -25.21 -14.41 4.47
CA PHE A 469 -25.32 -14.96 3.10
C PHE A 469 -26.50 -15.94 2.94
N ASP A 470 -27.50 -15.87 3.83
CA ASP A 470 -28.53 -16.91 4.04
C ASP A 470 -29.75 -16.81 3.11
N GLU A 471 -29.86 -15.77 2.27
CA GLU A 471 -31.06 -15.55 1.44
C GLU A 471 -31.03 -16.24 0.06
N LEU A 472 -29.90 -16.83 -0.36
CA LEU A 472 -29.74 -17.42 -1.71
C LEU A 472 -29.83 -18.97 -1.80
N GLU A 473 -29.94 -19.71 -0.68
CA GLU A 473 -30.09 -21.18 -0.73
C GLU A 473 -31.56 -21.65 -0.81
N LYS A 474 -32.53 -20.71 -0.78
CA LYS A 474 -33.98 -21.04 -0.67
C LYS A 474 -34.76 -21.15 -1.98
N GLU A 475 -34.14 -20.89 -3.13
CA GLU A 475 -34.77 -21.01 -4.47
C GLU A 475 -34.38 -22.30 -5.24
N LEU A 476 -33.77 -23.29 -4.57
CA LEU A 476 -33.24 -24.50 -5.23
C LEU A 476 -33.69 -25.83 -4.59
N GLN A 477 -34.93 -25.88 -4.06
CA GLN A 477 -35.65 -27.10 -3.67
C GLN A 477 -37.07 -27.15 -4.24
#